data_AF-A0A2Z4BWC9-F1
#
_entry.id   AF-A0A2Z4BWC9-F1
#
_cell.length_a   1.000
_cell.length_b   1.000
_cell.length_c   1.000
_cell.angle_alpha   90.00
_cell.angle_beta   90.00
_cell.angle_gamma   90.00
#
_symmetry.space_group_name_H-M   'P 1'
#
loop_
_entity.id
_entity.type
_entity.pdbx_description
1 polymer ?
#
loop_
_entity_poly.entity_id
_entity_poly.type
_entity_poly.pdbx_seq_one_letter_code
_entity_poly.pdbx_strand_id
1 'polypeptide(L)'
;MASAQAAEESPGHVVCYYPSWAHYRQGLAKYTVEDIPVELCTHLIYAFATMDSKTYLTKPFDEWLDIDLKNYAKFVQLKKKNPKMKVLLGVGGWNDSRTTKYSQMVADPIKRKTFVEGVVKFLLQHGFDGLDLDWEYPAYESKREDKEGFTKWVQELKTALKPHGLLLTSAVSASRSVIDRGYDVPAIAKHLDLINLMTYDFHGSWEQKVAHHSPLYPEPGQNKEFNADFAVNYWIKNGAPAHKIVLGVPFYGRSWTLAGSENFPGAAAYRAGEKSKYVGESGSMTYFEICLAHQKDGWAKVTGEGGPYLTKGDQWVGYDDIEAVTKKAEYARNKGLGGIMVWDTASDDFANACGHGKNPLLTAINRTLHDTPGTSIFNAPTPPSTRPSDRRSPQSNNIDRGNTSGHQQGGGSSSFTGNRNEIGGDFGTKRTSTFDSGSVQTSKLPYDWLAWPIFSKPSQDSQTTKSPVTTPRTTTYKPFSKPELNADKESNNSGTGPPQTSKPSYDWLSWPIFNKQSQDSQTTKSPV
;
A
#
# COMPACT_ATOMS: atom_id res chain seq x y z
N MET A 1 -15.07 29.46 -36.58
CA MET A 1 -14.98 29.72 -35.14
C MET A 1 -14.82 28.37 -34.47
N ALA A 2 -13.76 28.13 -33.69
CA ALA A 2 -13.70 26.94 -32.86
C ALA A 2 -14.46 27.23 -31.55
N SER A 3 -15.38 26.37 -31.15
CA SER A 3 -16.00 26.46 -29.84
C SER A 3 -14.96 26.18 -28.76
N ALA A 4 -14.72 27.14 -27.87
CA ALA A 4 -14.03 26.85 -26.62
C ALA A 4 -14.92 25.89 -25.82
N GLN A 5 -14.62 24.59 -25.88
CA GLN A 5 -15.25 23.60 -25.04
C GLN A 5 -14.81 23.91 -23.62
N ALA A 6 -15.76 24.34 -22.77
CA ALA A 6 -15.47 24.61 -21.37
C ALA A 6 -14.86 23.35 -20.76
N ALA A 7 -13.71 23.51 -20.12
CA ALA A 7 -13.19 22.44 -19.27
C ALA A 7 -14.20 22.25 -18.14
N GLU A 8 -14.79 21.07 -18.03
CA GLU A 8 -15.44 20.67 -16.78
C GLU A 8 -14.37 20.77 -15.70
N GLU A 9 -14.65 21.53 -14.64
CA GLU A 9 -13.77 21.56 -13.48
C GLU A 9 -13.65 20.14 -12.95
N SER A 10 -12.41 19.63 -12.86
CA SER A 10 -12.20 18.27 -12.38
C SER A 10 -12.80 18.15 -10.97
N PRO A 11 -13.61 17.11 -10.68
CA PRO A 11 -14.46 17.05 -9.49
C PRO A 11 -13.70 16.78 -8.17
N GLY A 12 -12.42 17.15 -8.09
CA GLY A 12 -11.64 17.28 -6.86
C GLY A 12 -11.57 16.02 -6.01
N HIS A 13 -11.65 14.83 -6.60
CA HIS A 13 -11.90 13.62 -5.85
C HIS A 13 -10.82 13.36 -4.80
N VAL A 14 -11.26 13.17 -3.56
CA VAL A 14 -10.43 12.60 -2.49
C VAL A 14 -10.85 11.14 -2.32
N VAL A 15 -9.97 10.20 -2.68
CA VAL A 15 -10.19 8.75 -2.65
C VAL A 15 -9.38 8.14 -1.51
N CYS A 16 -10.06 7.54 -0.53
CA CYS A 16 -9.46 7.18 0.75
C CYS A 16 -9.47 5.67 0.99
N TYR A 17 -8.31 5.03 1.06
CA TYR A 17 -8.22 3.61 1.46
C TYR A 17 -8.33 3.46 2.99
N TYR A 18 -9.23 2.58 3.42
CA TYR A 18 -9.39 2.12 4.79
C TYR A 18 -8.79 0.71 4.96
N PRO A 19 -7.66 0.56 5.69
CA PRO A 19 -7.06 -0.75 5.94
C PRO A 19 -7.78 -1.47 7.08
N SER A 20 -8.53 -2.54 6.78
CA SER A 20 -9.31 -3.27 7.78
C SER A 20 -8.46 -3.83 8.92
N TRP A 21 -7.22 -4.25 8.62
CA TRP A 21 -6.26 -4.76 9.59
C TRP A 21 -5.78 -3.71 10.60
N ALA A 22 -5.96 -2.40 10.34
CA ALA A 22 -5.68 -1.37 11.34
C ALA A 22 -6.60 -1.46 12.56
N HIS A 23 -7.72 -2.19 12.46
CA HIS A 23 -8.53 -2.61 13.60
C HIS A 23 -7.72 -3.33 14.68
N TYR A 24 -6.66 -4.06 14.33
CA TYR A 24 -5.86 -4.84 15.28
C TYR A 24 -4.67 -4.09 15.89
N ARG A 25 -4.33 -2.91 15.37
CA ARG A 25 -3.32 -2.01 15.94
C ARG A 25 -3.74 -1.57 17.35
N GLN A 26 -2.77 -1.18 18.19
CA GLN A 26 -2.97 -0.90 19.62
C GLN A 26 -2.50 0.52 19.99
N GLY A 27 -2.97 1.04 21.12
CA GLY A 27 -2.61 2.38 21.60
C GLY A 27 -2.94 3.47 20.57
N LEU A 28 -2.00 4.39 20.34
CA LEU A 28 -2.17 5.49 19.35
C LEU A 28 -2.34 5.02 17.90
N ALA A 29 -2.01 3.76 17.59
CA ALA A 29 -2.14 3.21 16.24
C ALA A 29 -3.50 2.53 15.98
N LYS A 30 -4.32 2.31 17.01
CA LYS A 30 -5.65 1.68 16.90
C LYS A 30 -6.55 2.57 16.05
N TYR A 31 -7.05 2.04 14.93
CA TYR A 31 -7.92 2.77 14.00
C TYR A 31 -9.09 1.89 13.57
N THR A 32 -10.29 2.46 13.53
CA THR A 32 -11.55 1.74 13.27
C THR A 32 -12.41 2.49 12.24
N VAL A 33 -13.54 1.90 11.84
CA VAL A 33 -14.49 2.54 10.92
C VAL A 33 -15.07 3.83 11.51
N GLU A 34 -15.16 3.88 12.83
CA GLU A 34 -15.65 5.01 13.61
C GLU A 34 -14.71 6.24 13.53
N ASP A 35 -13.41 6.03 13.32
CA ASP A 35 -12.36 7.07 13.25
C ASP A 35 -12.26 7.77 11.89
N ILE A 36 -12.92 7.22 10.84
CA ILE A 36 -12.79 7.71 9.46
C ILE A 36 -13.35 9.14 9.30
N PRO A 37 -12.57 10.09 8.74
CA PRO A 37 -12.99 11.48 8.46
C PRO A 37 -13.86 11.54 7.19
N VAL A 38 -15.12 11.13 7.33
CA VAL A 38 -16.12 10.99 6.26
C VAL A 38 -16.45 12.30 5.53
N GLU A 39 -16.20 13.44 6.17
CA GLU A 39 -16.31 14.78 5.59
C GLU A 39 -15.15 15.16 4.65
N LEU A 40 -13.97 14.52 4.78
CA LEU A 40 -12.79 14.83 3.96
C LEU A 40 -12.70 13.97 2.68
N CYS A 41 -13.41 12.85 2.62
CA CYS A 41 -13.36 11.88 1.52
C CYS A 41 -14.58 11.97 0.60
N THR A 42 -14.35 11.88 -0.71
CA THR A 42 -15.41 11.74 -1.74
C THR A 42 -15.73 10.27 -2.02
N HIS A 43 -14.71 9.42 -1.93
CA HIS A 43 -14.79 7.97 -2.08
C HIS A 43 -14.04 7.32 -0.92
N LEU A 44 -14.61 6.31 -0.27
CA LEU A 44 -13.89 5.40 0.63
C LEU A 44 -13.74 4.03 -0.05
N ILE A 45 -12.59 3.39 0.10
CA ILE A 45 -12.34 2.04 -0.40
C ILE A 45 -11.98 1.15 0.79
N TYR A 46 -12.73 0.07 1.00
CA TYR A 46 -12.44 -0.91 2.04
C TYR A 46 -11.33 -1.86 1.56
N ALA A 47 -10.14 -1.75 2.15
CA ALA A 47 -9.02 -2.63 1.90
C ALA A 47 -8.99 -3.75 2.96
N PHE A 48 -9.27 -5.02 2.64
CA PHE A 48 -9.67 -5.59 1.35
C PHE A 48 -10.67 -6.73 1.53
N ALA A 49 -11.33 -7.13 0.44
CA ALA A 49 -11.79 -8.50 0.23
C ALA A 49 -10.77 -9.29 -0.61
N THR A 50 -10.86 -10.61 -0.61
CA THR A 50 -9.94 -11.50 -1.35
C THR A 50 -10.67 -12.32 -2.41
N MET A 51 -9.92 -12.90 -3.34
CA MET A 51 -10.46 -13.93 -4.24
C MET A 51 -10.13 -15.33 -3.72
N ASP A 52 -11.09 -16.25 -3.69
CA ASP A 52 -10.80 -17.65 -3.40
C ASP A 52 -10.02 -18.33 -4.54
N SER A 53 -8.97 -19.08 -4.21
CA SER A 53 -8.09 -19.70 -5.21
C SER A 53 -8.65 -20.97 -5.87
N LYS A 54 -9.79 -21.50 -5.40
CA LYS A 54 -10.45 -22.68 -5.98
C LYS A 54 -11.72 -22.30 -6.74
N THR A 55 -12.55 -21.43 -6.17
CA THR A 55 -13.84 -21.03 -6.78
C THR A 55 -13.76 -19.76 -7.63
N TYR A 56 -12.70 -18.95 -7.46
CA TYR A 56 -12.52 -17.65 -8.09
C TYR A 56 -13.67 -16.65 -7.77
N LEU A 57 -14.33 -16.84 -6.62
CA LEU A 57 -15.32 -15.92 -6.08
C LEU A 57 -14.66 -14.92 -5.10
N THR A 58 -15.21 -13.72 -5.03
CA THR A 58 -14.89 -12.74 -3.97
C THR A 58 -15.38 -13.27 -2.62
N LYS A 59 -14.58 -13.07 -1.57
CA LYS A 59 -14.90 -13.42 -0.18
C LYS A 59 -14.28 -12.41 0.81
N PRO A 60 -14.70 -12.39 2.08
CA PRO A 60 -14.05 -11.59 3.12
C PRO A 60 -12.53 -11.87 3.22
N PHE A 61 -11.77 -10.88 3.69
CA PHE A 61 -10.38 -11.13 4.10
C PHE A 61 -10.35 -11.70 5.53
N ASP A 62 -11.19 -11.13 6.40
CA ASP A 62 -11.30 -11.49 7.80
C ASP A 62 -12.79 -11.65 8.13
N GLU A 63 -13.32 -12.86 7.98
CA GLU A 63 -14.76 -13.14 8.14
C GLU A 63 -15.29 -12.74 9.53
N TRP A 64 -14.45 -12.83 10.58
CA TRP A 64 -14.84 -12.43 11.93
C TRP A 64 -14.95 -10.90 12.06
N LEU A 65 -14.01 -10.14 11.51
CA LEU A 65 -14.12 -8.67 11.50
C LEU A 65 -15.22 -8.20 10.53
N ASP A 66 -15.12 -8.63 9.27
CA ASP A 66 -15.94 -8.16 8.15
C ASP A 66 -17.43 -8.51 8.34
N ILE A 67 -17.73 -9.74 8.82
CA ILE A 67 -19.09 -10.30 8.93
C ILE A 67 -19.58 -10.35 10.40
N ASP A 68 -18.90 -11.05 11.32
CA ASP A 68 -19.42 -11.25 12.69
C ASP A 68 -19.47 -9.95 13.49
N LEU A 69 -18.37 -9.18 13.46
CA LEU A 69 -18.29 -7.82 13.99
C LEU A 69 -18.85 -6.75 13.02
N LYS A 70 -19.36 -7.19 11.87
CA LYS A 70 -20.13 -6.41 10.89
C LYS A 70 -19.37 -5.20 10.34
N ASN A 71 -18.05 -5.29 10.18
CA ASN A 71 -17.23 -4.14 9.81
C ASN A 71 -17.55 -3.60 8.40
N TYR A 72 -17.92 -4.47 7.43
CA TYR A 72 -18.50 -4.02 6.16
C TYR A 72 -19.78 -3.20 6.36
N ALA A 73 -20.71 -3.69 7.18
CA ALA A 73 -22.00 -3.01 7.40
C ALA A 73 -21.84 -1.70 8.18
N LYS A 74 -20.83 -1.57 9.06
CA LYS A 74 -20.46 -0.29 9.69
C LYS A 74 -19.91 0.69 8.65
N PHE A 75 -18.97 0.24 7.82
CA PHE A 75 -18.31 1.05 6.80
C PHE A 75 -19.30 1.58 5.76
N VAL A 76 -20.17 0.70 5.26
CA VAL A 76 -21.22 1.09 4.30
C VAL A 76 -22.22 2.07 4.91
N GLN A 77 -22.45 2.00 6.23
CA GLN A 77 -23.31 2.96 6.94
C GLN A 77 -22.67 4.35 7.13
N LEU A 78 -21.39 4.56 6.82
CA LEU A 78 -20.79 5.91 6.83
C LEU A 78 -21.45 6.85 5.80
N LYS A 79 -22.12 6.31 4.77
CA LYS A 79 -23.00 7.07 3.87
C LYS A 79 -24.14 7.81 4.58
N LYS A 80 -24.50 7.41 5.81
CA LYS A 80 -25.45 8.16 6.66
C LYS A 80 -24.88 9.49 7.17
N LYS A 81 -23.55 9.60 7.33
CA LYS A 81 -22.85 10.85 7.70
C LYS A 81 -22.65 11.75 6.47
N ASN A 82 -22.30 11.17 5.30
CA ASN A 82 -22.13 11.90 4.04
C ASN A 82 -22.83 11.17 2.88
N PRO A 83 -24.10 11.53 2.55
CA PRO A 83 -24.88 10.86 1.51
C PRO A 83 -24.39 11.07 0.06
N LYS A 84 -23.42 11.98 -0.18
CA LYS A 84 -22.80 12.16 -1.50
C LYS A 84 -21.63 11.20 -1.73
N MET A 85 -21.01 10.75 -0.65
CA MET A 85 -19.83 9.88 -0.67
C MET A 85 -20.13 8.51 -1.25
N LYS A 86 -19.15 7.92 -1.93
CA LYS A 86 -19.20 6.54 -2.43
C LYS A 86 -18.37 5.62 -1.54
N VAL A 87 -18.86 4.41 -1.29
CA VAL A 87 -18.11 3.38 -0.56
C VAL A 87 -17.93 2.16 -1.46
N LEU A 88 -16.68 1.86 -1.78
CA LEU A 88 -16.28 0.77 -2.66
C LEU A 88 -15.59 -0.34 -1.84
N LEU A 89 -15.61 -1.55 -2.38
CA LEU A 89 -14.84 -2.68 -1.86
C LEU A 89 -13.59 -2.87 -2.73
N GLY A 90 -12.40 -2.82 -2.13
CA GLY A 90 -11.18 -3.22 -2.81
C GLY A 90 -11.02 -4.73 -2.81
N VAL A 91 -10.64 -5.32 -3.95
CA VAL A 91 -10.34 -6.75 -4.06
C VAL A 91 -8.91 -6.94 -4.55
N GLY A 92 -8.08 -7.55 -3.70
CA GLY A 92 -6.67 -7.84 -3.99
C GLY A 92 -5.71 -7.24 -2.96
N GLY A 93 -4.94 -6.25 -3.40
CA GLY A 93 -3.74 -5.76 -2.73
C GLY A 93 -2.59 -6.75 -2.80
N TRP A 94 -1.41 -6.29 -2.39
CA TRP A 94 -0.14 -7.02 -2.49
C TRP A 94 -0.22 -8.48 -2.03
N ASN A 95 -0.71 -8.72 -0.80
CA ASN A 95 -0.67 -10.05 -0.20
C ASN A 95 -1.55 -11.07 -0.90
N ASP A 96 -2.72 -10.68 -1.41
CA ASP A 96 -3.62 -11.59 -2.12
C ASP A 96 -3.14 -11.85 -3.57
N SER A 97 -2.52 -10.83 -4.17
CA SER A 97 -2.01 -10.81 -5.55
C SER A 97 -0.77 -11.69 -5.78
N ARG A 98 -0.01 -12.02 -4.73
CA ARG A 98 1.22 -12.87 -4.76
C ARG A 98 0.98 -14.35 -5.11
N THR A 99 -0.16 -14.68 -5.73
CA THR A 99 -0.52 -16.04 -6.11
C THR A 99 -1.07 -16.12 -7.53
N THR A 100 -0.81 -17.23 -8.21
CA THR A 100 -1.21 -17.50 -9.61
C THR A 100 -2.72 -17.34 -9.89
N LYS A 101 -3.57 -17.28 -8.87
CA LYS A 101 -5.04 -17.30 -8.99
C LYS A 101 -5.61 -16.16 -9.84
N TYR A 102 -5.02 -14.96 -9.79
CA TYR A 102 -5.47 -13.83 -10.61
C TYR A 102 -5.19 -14.08 -12.10
N SER A 103 -3.95 -14.43 -12.45
CA SER A 103 -3.55 -14.88 -13.79
C SER A 103 -4.44 -16.04 -14.29
N GLN A 104 -4.65 -17.07 -13.44
CA GLN A 104 -5.51 -18.22 -13.76
C GLN A 104 -6.99 -17.86 -13.98
N MET A 105 -7.50 -16.83 -13.30
CA MET A 105 -8.88 -16.37 -13.43
C MET A 105 -9.03 -15.53 -14.70
N VAL A 106 -8.13 -14.57 -14.96
CA VAL A 106 -8.24 -13.71 -16.14
C VAL A 106 -8.01 -14.44 -17.46
N ALA A 107 -7.20 -15.51 -17.46
CA ALA A 107 -6.95 -16.34 -18.63
C ALA A 107 -8.18 -17.15 -19.11
N ASP A 108 -9.17 -17.39 -18.23
CA ASP A 108 -10.27 -18.32 -18.47
C ASP A 108 -11.63 -17.58 -18.47
N PRO A 109 -12.39 -17.56 -19.59
CA PRO A 109 -13.66 -16.85 -19.67
C PRO A 109 -14.73 -17.39 -18.73
N ILE A 110 -14.67 -18.67 -18.33
CA ILE A 110 -15.61 -19.24 -17.37
C ILE A 110 -15.29 -18.70 -15.98
N LYS A 111 -14.00 -18.66 -15.59
CA LYS A 111 -13.59 -18.12 -14.28
C LYS A 111 -13.81 -16.61 -14.16
N ARG A 112 -13.51 -15.83 -15.21
CA ARG A 112 -13.85 -14.40 -15.23
C ARG A 112 -15.36 -14.21 -15.05
N LYS A 113 -16.19 -14.96 -15.77
CA LYS A 113 -17.66 -14.92 -15.61
C LYS A 113 -18.08 -15.27 -14.17
N THR A 114 -17.51 -16.32 -13.58
CA THR A 114 -17.78 -16.72 -12.19
C THR A 114 -17.41 -15.61 -11.21
N PHE A 115 -16.25 -14.97 -11.36
CA PHE A 115 -15.88 -13.81 -10.54
C PHE A 115 -16.86 -12.65 -10.73
N VAL A 116 -17.15 -12.27 -11.99
CA VAL A 116 -18.01 -11.13 -12.34
C VAL A 116 -19.43 -11.30 -11.77
N GLU A 117 -20.05 -12.46 -11.94
CA GLU A 117 -21.36 -12.74 -11.35
C GLU A 117 -21.32 -12.86 -9.82
N GLY A 118 -20.19 -13.31 -9.25
CA GLY A 118 -19.99 -13.42 -7.80
C GLY A 118 -19.84 -12.06 -7.13
N VAL A 119 -18.97 -11.20 -7.66
CA VAL A 119 -18.67 -9.89 -7.06
C VAL A 119 -19.86 -8.94 -7.15
N VAL A 120 -20.65 -8.96 -8.23
CA VAL A 120 -21.88 -8.16 -8.33
C VAL A 120 -22.86 -8.55 -7.22
N LYS A 121 -23.05 -9.86 -6.97
CA LYS A 121 -23.89 -10.35 -5.86
C LYS A 121 -23.33 -9.91 -4.50
N PHE A 122 -22.03 -10.01 -4.30
CA PHE A 122 -21.34 -9.62 -3.05
C PHE A 122 -21.51 -8.13 -2.74
N LEU A 123 -21.27 -7.25 -3.73
CA LEU A 123 -21.40 -5.80 -3.58
C LEU A 123 -22.83 -5.39 -3.23
N LEU A 124 -23.82 -5.96 -3.92
CA LEU A 124 -25.25 -5.72 -3.67
C LEU A 124 -25.69 -6.25 -2.30
N GLN A 125 -25.22 -7.43 -1.90
CA GLN A 125 -25.51 -8.03 -0.59
C GLN A 125 -24.97 -7.20 0.58
N HIS A 126 -23.80 -6.57 0.42
CA HIS A 126 -23.17 -5.76 1.46
C HIS A 126 -23.44 -4.24 1.35
N GLY A 127 -24.02 -3.76 0.24
CA GLY A 127 -24.45 -2.37 0.06
C GLY A 127 -23.38 -1.39 -0.42
N PHE A 128 -22.30 -1.89 -1.02
CA PHE A 128 -21.25 -1.07 -1.64
C PHE A 128 -21.75 -0.39 -2.94
N ASP A 129 -21.20 0.77 -3.28
CA ASP A 129 -21.51 1.51 -4.52
C ASP A 129 -20.57 1.16 -5.68
N GLY A 130 -19.60 0.26 -5.49
CA GLY A 130 -18.66 -0.12 -6.53
C GLY A 130 -17.53 -1.04 -6.08
N LEU A 131 -16.73 -1.45 -7.06
CA LEU A 131 -15.58 -2.33 -6.94
C LEU A 131 -14.29 -1.57 -7.25
N ASP A 132 -13.25 -1.83 -6.47
CA ASP A 132 -11.89 -1.39 -6.77
C ASP A 132 -10.98 -2.63 -6.99
N LEU A 133 -10.20 -2.62 -8.06
CA LEU A 133 -9.38 -3.76 -8.51
C LEU A 133 -7.89 -3.56 -8.25
N ASP A 134 -7.36 -4.28 -7.27
CA ASP A 134 -5.98 -4.09 -6.80
C ASP A 134 -5.15 -5.35 -7.05
N TRP A 135 -5.10 -5.79 -8.31
CA TRP A 135 -4.19 -6.88 -8.69
C TRP A 135 -2.78 -6.33 -8.91
N GLU A 136 -1.87 -6.76 -8.03
CA GLU A 136 -0.45 -6.40 -8.04
C GLU A 136 0.44 -7.60 -8.48
N TYR A 137 0.75 -7.79 -9.76
CA TYR A 137 0.36 -7.02 -10.95
C TYR A 137 0.09 -7.98 -12.12
N PRO A 138 -0.74 -7.60 -13.12
CA PRO A 138 -0.85 -8.35 -14.37
C PRO A 138 0.52 -8.57 -15.00
N ALA A 139 0.80 -9.79 -15.45
CA ALA A 139 2.07 -10.21 -16.03
C ALA A 139 3.28 -10.16 -15.07
N TYR A 140 3.08 -10.16 -13.74
CA TYR A 140 4.18 -10.21 -12.75
C TYR A 140 5.01 -11.50 -12.88
N GLU A 141 4.37 -12.62 -13.24
CA GLU A 141 5.02 -13.90 -13.57
C GLU A 141 5.48 -13.98 -15.04
N SER A 142 5.69 -12.84 -15.71
CA SER A 142 6.07 -12.69 -17.14
C SER A 142 5.07 -13.26 -18.17
N LYS A 143 3.87 -13.68 -17.74
CA LYS A 143 2.77 -14.12 -18.61
C LYS A 143 2.16 -12.93 -19.35
N ARG A 144 2.35 -12.86 -20.66
CA ARG A 144 1.90 -11.71 -21.48
C ARG A 144 0.38 -11.71 -21.69
N GLU A 145 -0.23 -12.87 -21.55
CA GLU A 145 -1.65 -13.17 -21.65
C GLU A 145 -2.46 -12.45 -20.56
N ASP A 146 -1.85 -12.20 -19.40
CA ASP A 146 -2.45 -11.50 -18.26
C ASP A 146 -2.95 -10.09 -18.64
N LYS A 147 -2.28 -9.38 -19.58
CA LYS A 147 -2.71 -8.05 -20.05
C LYS A 147 -4.05 -8.12 -20.77
N GLU A 148 -4.21 -9.06 -21.71
CA GLU A 148 -5.44 -9.24 -22.47
C GLU A 148 -6.56 -9.78 -21.56
N GLY A 149 -6.21 -10.70 -20.64
CA GLY A 149 -7.13 -11.21 -19.63
C GLY A 149 -7.65 -10.11 -18.69
N PHE A 150 -6.77 -9.27 -18.13
CA PHE A 150 -7.13 -8.13 -17.28
C PHE A 150 -8.05 -7.16 -18.03
N THR A 151 -7.72 -6.87 -19.29
CA THR A 151 -8.52 -5.98 -20.15
C THR A 151 -9.94 -6.54 -20.38
N LYS A 152 -10.08 -7.84 -20.67
CA LYS A 152 -11.38 -8.52 -20.77
C LYS A 152 -12.14 -8.51 -19.44
N TRP A 153 -11.47 -8.76 -18.32
CA TRP A 153 -12.06 -8.75 -16.99
C TRP A 153 -12.64 -7.37 -16.62
N VAL A 154 -11.90 -6.28 -16.88
CA VAL A 154 -12.37 -4.90 -16.69
C VAL A 154 -13.58 -4.57 -17.58
N GLN A 155 -13.59 -5.03 -18.84
CA GLN A 155 -14.72 -4.87 -19.76
C GLN A 155 -15.97 -5.62 -19.29
N GLU A 156 -15.82 -6.89 -18.89
CA GLU A 156 -16.88 -7.75 -18.39
C GLU A 156 -17.46 -7.22 -17.07
N LEU A 157 -16.59 -6.79 -16.13
CA LEU A 157 -17.00 -6.13 -14.89
C LEU A 157 -17.80 -4.86 -15.13
N LYS A 158 -17.30 -3.92 -15.96
CA LYS A 158 -18.03 -2.68 -16.22
C LYS A 158 -19.39 -2.93 -16.88
N THR A 159 -19.49 -3.97 -17.71
CA THR A 159 -20.74 -4.40 -18.33
C THR A 159 -21.73 -4.93 -17.30
N ALA A 160 -21.29 -5.72 -16.31
CA ALA A 160 -22.14 -6.28 -15.27
C ALA A 160 -22.48 -5.29 -14.13
N LEU A 161 -21.60 -4.34 -13.83
CA LEU A 161 -21.79 -3.33 -12.78
C LEU A 161 -22.74 -2.19 -13.21
N LYS A 162 -22.70 -1.80 -14.49
CA LYS A 162 -23.48 -0.67 -15.04
C LYS A 162 -25.01 -0.75 -14.79
N PRO A 163 -25.71 -1.88 -14.98
CA PRO A 163 -27.15 -1.98 -14.71
C PRO A 163 -27.55 -1.69 -13.26
N HIS A 164 -26.62 -1.85 -12.32
CA HIS A 164 -26.83 -1.60 -10.89
C HIS A 164 -26.36 -0.21 -10.44
N GLY A 165 -25.86 0.63 -11.36
CA GLY A 165 -25.29 1.93 -11.02
C GLY A 165 -23.96 1.86 -10.26
N LEU A 166 -23.31 0.69 -10.25
CA LEU A 166 -22.07 0.45 -9.50
C LEU A 166 -20.85 0.98 -10.25
N LEU A 167 -19.92 1.57 -9.49
CA LEU A 167 -18.62 2.06 -9.98
C LEU A 167 -17.62 0.92 -10.14
N LEU A 168 -16.62 1.15 -11.00
CA LEU A 168 -15.45 0.30 -11.17
C LEU A 168 -14.18 1.17 -11.19
N THR A 169 -13.31 0.99 -10.21
CA THR A 169 -11.98 1.64 -10.12
C THR A 169 -10.88 0.56 -10.05
N SER A 170 -9.62 0.97 -10.05
CA SER A 170 -8.48 0.05 -9.92
C SER A 170 -7.24 0.80 -9.41
N ALA A 171 -6.54 0.25 -8.42
CA ALA A 171 -5.17 0.65 -8.14
C ALA A 171 -4.23 0.13 -9.23
N VAL A 172 -3.40 1.03 -9.78
CA VAL A 172 -2.50 0.71 -10.89
C VAL A 172 -1.08 1.23 -10.65
N SER A 173 -0.10 0.50 -11.19
CA SER A 173 1.32 0.85 -10.98
C SER A 173 1.73 2.15 -11.68
N ALA A 174 2.54 2.95 -10.98
CA ALA A 174 3.29 4.07 -11.55
C ALA A 174 4.53 3.65 -12.37
N SER A 175 4.99 2.39 -12.23
CA SER A 175 6.23 1.93 -12.88
C SER A 175 6.01 1.59 -14.36
N ARG A 176 6.76 2.25 -15.24
CA ARG A 176 6.74 2.03 -16.70
C ARG A 176 6.85 0.55 -17.08
N SER A 177 7.77 -0.19 -16.48
CA SER A 177 7.99 -1.60 -16.84
C SER A 177 6.80 -2.50 -16.45
N VAL A 178 5.99 -2.09 -15.48
CA VAL A 178 4.73 -2.75 -15.11
C VAL A 178 3.61 -2.34 -16.06
N ILE A 179 3.53 -1.05 -16.43
CA ILE A 179 2.54 -0.53 -17.38
C ILE A 179 2.71 -1.19 -18.76
N ASP A 180 3.93 -1.15 -19.30
CA ASP A 180 4.27 -1.68 -20.63
C ASP A 180 3.97 -3.19 -20.74
N ARG A 181 4.11 -3.97 -19.66
CA ARG A 181 3.77 -5.41 -19.65
C ARG A 181 2.34 -5.77 -19.23
N GLY A 182 1.73 -5.00 -18.33
CA GLY A 182 0.51 -5.39 -17.60
C GLY A 182 -0.80 -4.77 -18.09
N TYR A 183 -0.78 -3.55 -18.65
CA TYR A 183 -2.01 -2.80 -18.95
C TYR A 183 -2.19 -2.48 -20.45
N ASP A 184 -3.40 -2.65 -20.98
CA ASP A 184 -3.86 -1.97 -22.19
C ASP A 184 -4.54 -0.67 -21.74
N VAL A 185 -3.74 0.40 -21.64
CA VAL A 185 -4.15 1.66 -21.00
C VAL A 185 -5.38 2.29 -21.67
N PRO A 186 -5.48 2.43 -23.02
CA PRO A 186 -6.68 2.94 -23.67
C PRO A 186 -7.91 2.06 -23.42
N ALA A 187 -7.75 0.73 -23.45
CA ALA A 187 -8.87 -0.18 -23.26
C ALA A 187 -9.41 -0.16 -21.83
N ILE A 188 -8.56 -0.19 -20.80
CA ILE A 188 -9.04 -0.15 -19.40
C ILE A 188 -9.56 1.23 -19.01
N ALA A 189 -8.92 2.32 -19.45
CA ALA A 189 -9.34 3.69 -19.11
C ALA A 189 -10.71 4.08 -19.70
N LYS A 190 -11.16 3.39 -20.74
CA LYS A 190 -12.54 3.50 -21.26
C LYS A 190 -13.60 2.95 -20.29
N HIS A 191 -13.26 1.92 -19.52
CA HIS A 191 -14.20 1.15 -18.71
C HIS A 191 -14.11 1.43 -17.20
N LEU A 192 -12.92 1.75 -16.68
CA LEU A 192 -12.76 2.27 -15.32
C LEU A 192 -13.41 3.66 -15.20
N ASP A 193 -14.05 3.96 -14.07
CA ASP A 193 -14.53 5.30 -13.75
C ASP A 193 -13.38 6.19 -13.28
N LEU A 194 -12.53 5.66 -12.37
CA LEU A 194 -11.30 6.28 -11.87
C LEU A 194 -10.14 5.27 -11.91
N ILE A 195 -8.92 5.80 -12.01
CA ILE A 195 -7.66 5.09 -12.10
C ILE A 195 -6.80 5.55 -10.93
N ASN A 196 -6.70 4.73 -9.88
CA ASN A 196 -5.99 5.06 -8.64
C ASN A 196 -4.48 4.80 -8.85
N LEU A 197 -3.76 5.82 -9.31
CA LEU A 197 -2.37 5.67 -9.72
C LEU A 197 -1.44 5.67 -8.51
N MET A 198 -0.80 4.54 -8.22
CA MET A 198 0.08 4.35 -7.05
C MET A 198 1.44 5.02 -7.26
N THR A 199 1.49 6.36 -7.15
CA THR A 199 2.69 7.21 -7.23
C THR A 199 3.52 7.21 -5.95
N TYR A 200 3.72 6.05 -5.36
CA TYR A 200 4.55 5.80 -4.18
C TYR A 200 5.27 4.45 -4.33
N ASP A 201 6.18 4.15 -3.41
CA ASP A 201 7.06 2.97 -3.48
C ASP A 201 7.88 2.89 -4.78
N PHE A 202 8.28 4.06 -5.29
CA PHE A 202 9.32 4.18 -6.30
C PHE A 202 10.69 3.70 -5.77
N HIS A 203 10.93 3.89 -4.47
CA HIS A 203 12.16 3.53 -3.77
C HIS A 203 11.86 2.91 -2.41
N GLY A 204 12.74 2.06 -1.89
CA GLY A 204 12.52 1.41 -0.59
C GLY A 204 13.66 0.49 -0.18
N SER A 205 13.51 -0.19 0.97
CA SER A 205 14.55 -1.06 1.54
C SER A 205 14.86 -2.35 0.76
N TRP A 206 14.27 -2.50 -0.43
CA TRP A 206 14.70 -3.42 -1.47
C TRP A 206 15.95 -2.91 -2.22
N GLU A 207 16.33 -1.64 -2.05
CA GLU A 207 17.52 -1.01 -2.62
C GLU A 207 18.61 -0.76 -1.56
N GLN A 208 19.87 -0.84 -1.99
CA GLN A 208 21.06 -0.59 -1.16
C GLN A 208 21.42 0.91 -1.06
N LYS A 209 20.48 1.79 -1.38
CA LYS A 209 20.62 3.25 -1.29
C LYS A 209 19.33 3.87 -0.77
N VAL A 210 19.45 4.94 0.00
CA VAL A 210 18.29 5.73 0.46
C VAL A 210 17.83 6.70 -0.63
N ALA A 211 16.51 6.87 -0.79
CA ALA A 211 15.90 7.78 -1.74
C ALA A 211 14.46 8.09 -1.31
N HIS A 212 13.87 9.18 -1.79
CA HIS A 212 12.48 9.49 -1.46
C HIS A 212 11.52 8.52 -2.19
N HIS A 213 10.60 7.85 -1.49
CA HIS A 213 9.75 6.80 -2.10
C HIS A 213 8.55 7.33 -2.92
N SER A 214 8.21 8.61 -2.79
CA SER A 214 7.15 9.28 -3.54
C SER A 214 7.57 10.70 -3.95
N PRO A 215 8.59 10.88 -4.80
CA PRO A 215 9.01 12.21 -5.22
C PRO A 215 8.08 12.74 -6.31
N LEU A 216 7.73 14.02 -6.25
CA LEU A 216 6.84 14.64 -7.25
C LEU A 216 7.54 14.76 -8.61
N TYR A 217 8.83 15.11 -8.59
CA TYR A 217 9.69 15.31 -9.76
C TYR A 217 10.97 14.45 -9.64
N PRO A 218 11.76 14.29 -10.72
CA PRO A 218 13.00 13.50 -10.67
C PRO A 218 14.01 14.02 -9.63
N GLU A 219 14.43 13.18 -8.70
CA GLU A 219 15.49 13.51 -7.72
C GLU A 219 16.89 13.30 -8.33
N PRO A 220 17.88 14.20 -8.12
CA PRO A 220 19.24 14.03 -8.64
C PRO A 220 19.90 12.73 -8.18
N GLY A 221 20.62 12.08 -9.10
CA GLY A 221 21.28 10.80 -8.85
C GLY A 221 20.36 9.57 -8.86
N GLN A 222 19.04 9.76 -8.81
CA GLN A 222 18.04 8.68 -8.85
C GLN A 222 17.54 8.40 -10.28
N ASN A 223 16.65 7.41 -10.41
CA ASN A 223 16.03 7.08 -11.70
C ASN A 223 15.04 8.18 -12.13
N LYS A 224 15.24 8.76 -13.31
CA LYS A 224 14.40 9.84 -13.86
C LYS A 224 12.97 9.41 -14.21
N GLU A 225 12.68 8.11 -14.27
CA GLU A 225 11.31 7.58 -14.40
C GLU A 225 10.60 7.36 -13.05
N PHE A 226 11.32 7.43 -11.92
CA PHE A 226 10.80 7.07 -10.59
C PHE A 226 10.28 8.30 -9.82
N ASN A 227 9.22 8.91 -10.35
CA ASN A 227 8.55 10.07 -9.77
C ASN A 227 7.11 10.22 -10.30
N ALA A 228 6.31 11.00 -9.57
CA ALA A 228 4.89 11.16 -9.86
C ALA A 228 4.58 11.87 -11.19
N ASP A 229 5.31 12.94 -11.54
CA ASP A 229 5.08 13.65 -12.82
C ASP A 229 5.39 12.74 -14.02
N PHE A 230 6.49 11.98 -13.99
CA PHE A 230 6.76 10.98 -15.01
C PHE A 230 5.61 9.97 -15.14
N ALA A 231 5.18 9.35 -14.04
CA ALA A 231 4.14 8.32 -14.06
C ALA A 231 2.80 8.84 -14.60
N VAL A 232 2.36 10.02 -14.14
CA VAL A 232 1.13 10.67 -14.63
C VAL A 232 1.24 10.96 -16.13
N ASN A 233 2.32 11.60 -16.58
CA ASN A 233 2.53 11.90 -17.99
C ASN A 233 2.64 10.63 -18.84
N TYR A 234 3.17 9.53 -18.28
CA TYR A 234 3.25 8.23 -18.97
C TYR A 234 1.88 7.59 -19.16
N TRP A 235 0.99 7.62 -18.16
CA TRP A 235 -0.39 7.14 -18.28
C TRP A 235 -1.20 7.98 -19.28
N ILE A 236 -1.08 9.32 -19.23
CA ILE A 236 -1.74 10.21 -20.20
C ILE A 236 -1.23 9.94 -21.63
N LYS A 237 0.10 9.83 -21.82
CA LYS A 237 0.71 9.52 -23.11
C LYS A 237 0.25 8.18 -23.70
N ASN A 238 -0.05 7.20 -22.85
CA ASN A 238 -0.60 5.90 -23.25
C ASN A 238 -2.14 5.89 -23.33
N GLY A 239 -2.81 7.05 -23.28
CA GLY A 239 -4.23 7.18 -23.63
C GLY A 239 -5.22 7.18 -22.46
N ALA A 240 -4.76 7.26 -21.21
CA ALA A 240 -5.66 7.50 -20.08
C ALA A 240 -6.12 8.98 -20.03
N PRO A 241 -7.43 9.29 -19.95
CA PRO A 241 -7.89 10.66 -19.76
C PRO A 241 -7.43 11.22 -18.41
N ALA A 242 -6.85 12.43 -18.41
CA ALA A 242 -6.32 13.06 -17.20
C ALA A 242 -7.35 13.11 -16.05
N HIS A 243 -8.58 13.51 -16.34
CA HIS A 243 -9.69 13.58 -15.37
C HIS A 243 -10.10 12.23 -14.75
N LYS A 244 -9.60 11.09 -15.24
CA LYS A 244 -9.78 9.77 -14.61
C LYS A 244 -8.60 9.33 -13.76
N ILE A 245 -7.41 9.90 -13.96
CA ILE A 245 -6.23 9.59 -13.17
C ILE A 245 -6.36 10.27 -11.82
N VAL A 246 -6.28 9.50 -10.74
CA VAL A 246 -6.30 9.98 -9.36
C VAL A 246 -4.92 9.70 -8.77
N LEU A 247 -4.23 10.76 -8.33
CA LEU A 247 -2.82 10.71 -7.95
C LEU A 247 -2.64 10.14 -6.54
N GLY A 248 -1.93 9.02 -6.39
CA GLY A 248 -1.67 8.36 -5.12
C GLY A 248 -0.64 9.08 -4.25
N VAL A 249 -1.02 9.38 -3.02
CA VAL A 249 -0.23 10.06 -1.99
C VAL A 249 -0.09 9.14 -0.78
N PRO A 250 1.14 8.80 -0.35
CA PRO A 250 1.38 8.00 0.83
C PRO A 250 1.25 8.82 2.12
N PHE A 251 0.56 8.27 3.13
CA PHE A 251 0.56 8.76 4.52
C PHE A 251 1.54 7.95 5.38
N TYR A 252 2.63 7.52 4.77
CA TYR A 252 3.74 6.77 5.37
C TYR A 252 5.04 7.17 4.66
N GLY A 253 6.17 6.71 5.16
CA GLY A 253 7.47 6.82 4.52
C GLY A 253 8.22 5.49 4.54
N ARG A 254 9.13 5.29 3.59
CA ARG A 254 10.04 4.13 3.57
C ARG A 254 11.30 4.41 4.35
N SER A 255 11.77 3.41 5.10
CA SER A 255 12.90 3.55 6.03
C SER A 255 14.03 2.55 5.76
N TRP A 256 15.26 2.97 6.09
CA TRP A 256 16.50 2.22 5.88
C TRP A 256 17.40 2.31 7.11
N THR A 257 18.30 1.33 7.25
CA THR A 257 19.53 1.50 8.04
C THR A 257 20.71 1.78 7.09
N LEU A 258 21.34 2.93 7.28
CA LEU A 258 22.51 3.43 6.57
C LEU A 258 23.74 2.54 6.82
N ALA A 259 24.61 2.42 5.81
CA ALA A 259 25.85 1.64 5.87
C ALA A 259 27.08 2.48 6.27
N GLY A 260 26.89 3.77 6.56
CA GLY A 260 27.95 4.72 6.92
C GLY A 260 27.36 6.03 7.47
N SER A 261 28.20 7.07 7.56
CA SER A 261 27.80 8.39 8.09
C SER A 261 27.12 9.31 7.07
N GLU A 262 27.05 8.92 5.80
CA GLU A 262 26.32 9.64 4.76
C GLU A 262 24.81 9.42 4.92
N ASN A 263 24.01 10.48 4.87
CA ASN A 263 22.57 10.45 5.15
C ASN A 263 21.71 11.23 4.13
N PHE A 264 22.29 11.58 2.98
CA PHE A 264 21.60 12.25 1.87
C PHE A 264 21.04 11.22 0.85
N PRO A 265 20.04 11.57 0.02
CA PRO A 265 19.55 10.70 -1.06
C PRO A 265 20.67 10.19 -1.97
N GLY A 266 20.78 8.87 -2.10
CA GLY A 266 21.86 8.17 -2.81
C GLY A 266 22.94 7.57 -1.91
N ALA A 267 22.97 7.92 -0.61
CA ALA A 267 23.85 7.32 0.39
C ALA A 267 23.55 5.83 0.59
N ALA A 268 24.59 5.06 0.93
CA ALA A 268 24.50 3.60 1.02
C ALA A 268 23.69 3.12 2.24
N ALA A 269 22.90 2.08 2.05
CA ALA A 269 22.12 1.39 3.08
C ALA A 269 22.24 -0.14 2.93
N TYR A 270 22.15 -0.87 4.04
CA TYR A 270 22.38 -2.33 4.05
C TYR A 270 21.16 -3.17 4.45
N ARG A 271 20.12 -2.55 5.01
CA ARG A 271 18.87 -3.20 5.40
C ARG A 271 17.73 -2.19 5.52
N ALA A 272 16.51 -2.71 5.70
CA ALA A 272 15.35 -1.95 6.15
C ALA A 272 15.61 -1.17 7.45
N GLY A 273 14.91 -0.05 7.62
CA GLY A 273 14.87 0.66 8.89
C GLY A 273 14.29 -0.21 10.00
N GLU A 274 14.65 0.12 11.24
CA GLU A 274 14.16 -0.58 12.41
C GLU A 274 12.63 -0.49 12.55
N LYS A 275 12.06 -1.37 13.39
CA LYS A 275 10.61 -1.48 13.53
C LYS A 275 9.99 -0.18 14.03
N SER A 276 8.96 0.29 13.33
CA SER A 276 8.22 1.48 13.74
C SER A 276 7.60 1.30 15.15
N LYS A 277 7.57 2.38 15.92
CA LYS A 277 7.37 2.36 17.38
C LYS A 277 5.96 1.94 17.83
N TYR A 278 4.95 2.06 16.95
CA TYR A 278 3.54 1.80 17.26
C TYR A 278 2.89 0.81 16.29
N VAL A 279 3.30 0.77 15.02
CA VAL A 279 2.80 -0.21 14.03
C VAL A 279 3.70 -1.46 13.97
N GLY A 280 5.00 -1.35 14.27
CA GLY A 280 5.91 -2.49 14.40
C GLY A 280 6.50 -3.01 13.09
N GLU A 281 6.37 -2.26 11.99
CA GLU A 281 6.84 -2.64 10.66
C GLU A 281 8.30 -2.21 10.44
N SER A 282 9.13 -3.07 9.84
CA SER A 282 10.50 -2.71 9.42
C SER A 282 10.50 -2.19 7.99
N GLY A 283 11.24 -1.13 7.72
CA GLY A 283 11.32 -0.51 6.39
C GLY A 283 10.17 0.42 6.03
N SER A 284 9.27 0.69 6.98
CA SER A 284 8.12 1.58 6.83
C SER A 284 7.84 2.29 8.15
N MET A 285 7.33 3.52 8.09
CA MET A 285 6.78 4.24 9.25
C MET A 285 5.56 5.05 8.79
N THR A 286 4.48 5.04 9.57
CA THR A 286 3.30 5.87 9.27
C THR A 286 3.56 7.36 9.55
N TYR A 287 2.82 8.29 8.92
CA TYR A 287 3.05 9.73 9.10
C TYR A 287 2.97 10.16 10.57
N PHE A 288 2.02 9.64 11.35
CA PHE A 288 1.95 9.97 12.78
C PHE A 288 3.20 9.48 13.53
N GLU A 289 3.76 8.31 13.19
CA GLU A 289 5.01 7.81 13.79
C GLU A 289 6.22 8.67 13.41
N ILE A 290 6.34 9.07 12.15
CA ILE A 290 7.40 9.94 11.63
C ILE A 290 7.33 11.32 12.30
N CYS A 291 6.13 11.89 12.37
CA CYS A 291 5.89 13.17 13.00
C CYS A 291 6.23 13.14 14.51
N LEU A 292 5.82 12.09 15.24
CA LEU A 292 6.23 11.88 16.63
C LEU A 292 7.74 11.67 16.77
N ALA A 293 8.36 10.96 15.82
CA ALA A 293 9.80 10.71 15.81
C ALA A 293 10.62 12.01 15.70
N HIS A 294 10.17 12.94 14.84
CA HIS A 294 10.74 14.29 14.75
C HIS A 294 10.50 15.11 16.03
N GLN A 295 9.23 15.23 16.46
CA GLN A 295 8.86 16.12 17.57
C GLN A 295 9.35 15.67 18.95
N LYS A 296 9.45 14.36 19.20
CA LYS A 296 9.55 13.79 20.57
C LYS A 296 10.71 12.81 20.74
N ASP A 297 11.05 12.03 19.70
CA ASP A 297 12.18 11.09 19.74
C ASP A 297 13.48 11.69 19.15
N GLY A 298 13.50 12.96 18.77
CA GLY A 298 14.71 13.71 18.43
C GLY A 298 15.33 13.38 17.07
N TRP A 299 14.53 13.00 16.07
CA TRP A 299 15.01 12.84 14.69
C TRP A 299 15.15 14.19 13.97
N ALA A 300 16.24 14.37 13.23
CA ALA A 300 16.51 15.58 12.47
C ALA A 300 15.79 15.53 11.10
N LYS A 301 14.94 16.53 10.82
CA LYS A 301 14.30 16.71 9.50
C LYS A 301 15.25 17.43 8.54
N VAL A 302 15.31 16.95 7.31
CA VAL A 302 15.93 17.62 6.16
C VAL A 302 14.90 17.68 5.02
N THR A 303 14.91 18.74 4.22
CA THR A 303 14.14 18.83 2.97
C THR A 303 15.08 18.57 1.81
N GLY A 304 14.94 17.43 1.12
CA GLY A 304 15.64 17.13 -0.12
C GLY A 304 14.85 17.58 -1.36
N GLU A 305 15.42 17.37 -2.55
CA GLU A 305 14.74 17.70 -3.81
C GLU A 305 13.58 16.75 -4.11
N GLY A 306 13.67 15.46 -3.75
CA GLY A 306 12.57 14.51 -3.88
C GLY A 306 11.46 14.69 -2.85
N GLY A 307 11.75 15.26 -1.68
CA GLY A 307 10.81 15.43 -0.57
C GLY A 307 11.52 15.54 0.79
N PRO A 308 10.78 15.67 1.89
CA PRO A 308 11.36 15.66 3.22
C PRO A 308 11.78 14.25 3.66
N TYR A 309 12.81 14.19 4.49
CA TYR A 309 13.26 12.97 5.15
C TYR A 309 13.73 13.25 6.57
N LEU A 310 13.63 12.25 7.45
CA LEU A 310 14.18 12.30 8.79
C LEU A 310 15.41 11.39 8.90
N THR A 311 16.34 11.78 9.77
CA THR A 311 17.53 11.00 10.11
C THR A 311 17.76 10.95 11.62
N LYS A 312 18.26 9.81 12.12
CA LYS A 312 18.73 9.66 13.51
C LYS A 312 19.73 8.51 13.63
N GLY A 313 20.99 8.81 13.92
CA GLY A 313 22.06 7.80 13.94
C GLY A 313 22.22 7.19 12.55
N ASP A 314 22.08 5.86 12.45
CA ASP A 314 22.06 5.13 11.18
C ASP A 314 20.66 4.99 10.55
N GLN A 315 19.60 5.50 11.19
CA GLN A 315 18.23 5.39 10.66
C GLN A 315 17.88 6.56 9.74
N TRP A 316 17.20 6.25 8.62
CA TRP A 316 16.75 7.19 7.59
C TRP A 316 15.30 6.87 7.19
N VAL A 317 14.44 7.88 7.00
CA VAL A 317 13.07 7.69 6.48
C VAL A 317 12.63 8.85 5.57
N GLY A 318 12.20 8.56 4.34
CA GLY A 318 11.72 9.54 3.36
C GLY A 318 10.21 9.44 3.19
N TYR A 319 9.49 10.57 3.25
CA TYR A 319 8.06 10.62 3.51
C TYR A 319 7.41 11.94 3.07
N ASP A 320 6.10 11.94 2.83
CA ASP A 320 5.36 13.20 2.63
C ASP A 320 4.96 13.88 3.96
N ASP A 321 5.09 15.20 4.00
CA ASP A 321 4.47 16.04 5.03
C ASP A 321 3.39 16.97 4.46
N ILE A 322 2.85 17.86 5.30
CA ILE A 322 1.79 18.82 4.94
C ILE A 322 2.17 19.66 3.71
N GLU A 323 3.44 20.05 3.55
CA GLU A 323 3.91 20.84 2.41
C GLU A 323 4.00 19.97 1.15
N ALA A 324 4.50 18.74 1.28
CA ALA A 324 4.60 17.79 0.17
C ALA A 324 3.22 17.37 -0.37
N VAL A 325 2.27 17.02 0.49
CA VAL A 325 0.91 16.64 0.05
C VAL A 325 0.13 17.82 -0.53
N THR A 326 0.37 19.04 -0.03
CA THR A 326 -0.20 20.27 -0.61
C THR A 326 0.30 20.44 -2.04
N LYS A 327 1.61 20.39 -2.28
CA LYS A 327 2.21 20.47 -3.63
C LYS A 327 1.68 19.39 -4.58
N LYS A 328 1.42 18.18 -4.09
CA LYS A 328 0.82 17.09 -4.89
C LYS A 328 -0.66 17.35 -5.24
N ALA A 329 -1.44 17.89 -4.31
CA ALA A 329 -2.82 18.31 -4.57
C ALA A 329 -2.89 19.50 -5.54
N GLU A 330 -2.00 20.49 -5.41
CA GLU A 330 -1.86 21.59 -6.38
C GLU A 330 -1.46 21.07 -7.76
N TYR A 331 -0.48 20.15 -7.84
CA TYR A 331 -0.09 19.50 -9.09
C TYR A 331 -1.26 18.79 -9.76
N ALA A 332 -2.03 17.99 -9.01
CA ALA A 332 -3.18 17.25 -9.53
C ALA A 332 -4.25 18.19 -10.09
N ARG A 333 -4.60 19.26 -9.35
CA ARG A 333 -5.51 20.33 -9.79
C ARG A 333 -5.00 21.00 -11.06
N ASN A 334 -3.74 21.42 -11.08
CA ASN A 334 -3.11 22.16 -12.19
C ASN A 334 -2.89 21.30 -13.45
N LYS A 335 -2.80 19.97 -13.33
CA LYS A 335 -2.75 19.01 -14.45
C LYS A 335 -4.15 18.57 -14.94
N GLY A 336 -5.24 18.97 -14.29
CA GLY A 336 -6.59 18.50 -14.61
C GLY A 336 -6.79 17.00 -14.31
N LEU A 337 -6.13 16.50 -13.26
CA LEU A 337 -6.31 15.12 -12.81
C LEU A 337 -7.64 14.96 -12.08
N GLY A 338 -8.19 13.74 -12.04
CA GLY A 338 -9.46 13.42 -11.38
C GLY A 338 -9.46 13.70 -9.87
N GLY A 339 -8.28 13.70 -9.23
CA GLY A 339 -8.11 14.10 -7.84
C GLY A 339 -6.86 13.49 -7.18
N ILE A 340 -6.93 13.32 -5.85
CA ILE A 340 -5.93 12.66 -5.00
C ILE A 340 -6.50 11.37 -4.40
N MET A 341 -5.67 10.34 -4.37
CA MET A 341 -5.90 9.07 -3.70
C MET A 341 -4.92 8.97 -2.52
N VAL A 342 -5.35 8.46 -1.37
CA VAL A 342 -4.51 8.37 -0.17
C VAL A 342 -4.35 6.95 0.34
N TRP A 343 -3.10 6.54 0.56
CA TRP A 343 -2.73 5.28 1.19
C TRP A 343 -1.94 5.56 2.48
N ASP A 344 -2.52 5.45 3.68
CA ASP A 344 -3.90 5.09 4.01
C ASP A 344 -4.44 5.96 5.16
N THR A 345 -5.76 6.00 5.35
CA THR A 345 -6.36 6.91 6.35
C THR A 345 -5.95 6.59 7.79
N ALA A 346 -5.51 5.35 8.07
CA ALA A 346 -5.09 4.93 9.40
C ALA A 346 -3.62 5.29 9.70
N SER A 347 -2.95 6.00 8.78
CA SER A 347 -1.52 6.32 8.86
C SER A 347 -1.24 7.84 8.95
N ASP A 348 -2.23 8.68 8.63
CA ASP A 348 -2.25 10.12 8.98
C ASP A 348 -2.31 10.31 10.51
N ASP A 349 -2.13 11.54 11.01
CA ASP A 349 -2.36 11.85 12.43
C ASP A 349 -3.87 12.08 12.73
N PHE A 350 -4.66 11.01 12.58
CA PHE A 350 -6.10 11.00 12.86
C PHE A 350 -6.45 11.35 14.32
N ALA A 351 -5.50 11.14 15.23
CA ALA A 351 -5.65 11.36 16.67
C ALA A 351 -5.23 12.77 17.12
N ASN A 352 -4.55 13.56 16.27
CA ASN A 352 -3.87 14.82 16.65
C ASN A 352 -2.76 14.62 17.71
N ALA A 353 -2.04 13.51 17.64
CA ALA A 353 -0.91 13.19 18.51
C ALA A 353 0.29 14.15 18.32
N CYS A 354 0.39 14.82 17.17
CA CYS A 354 1.40 15.84 16.85
C CYS A 354 0.94 17.29 17.07
N GLY A 355 -0.32 17.56 17.38
CA GLY A 355 -0.82 18.92 17.58
C GLY A 355 -1.05 19.74 16.30
N HIS A 356 -0.98 19.13 15.11
CA HIS A 356 -1.22 19.81 13.82
C HIS A 356 -2.71 19.83 13.39
N GLY A 357 -3.61 19.31 14.23
CA GLY A 357 -5.00 19.00 13.89
C GLY A 357 -5.21 17.49 13.67
N LYS A 358 -6.47 17.06 13.56
CA LYS A 358 -6.80 15.68 13.17
C LYS A 358 -6.71 15.52 11.66
N ASN A 359 -6.15 14.40 11.20
CA ASN A 359 -5.95 14.09 9.78
C ASN A 359 -5.30 15.26 9.00
N PRO A 360 -4.14 15.78 9.46
CA PRO A 360 -3.54 16.99 8.89
C PRO A 360 -3.15 16.85 7.41
N LEU A 361 -2.67 15.67 6.97
CA LEU A 361 -2.34 15.47 5.55
C LEU A 361 -3.61 15.46 4.69
N LEU A 362 -4.64 14.71 5.11
CA LEU A 362 -5.90 14.64 4.39
C LEU A 362 -6.66 15.97 4.38
N THR A 363 -6.58 16.74 5.46
CA THR A 363 -7.15 18.08 5.57
C THR A 363 -6.46 19.05 4.60
N ALA A 364 -5.14 18.98 4.46
CA ALA A 364 -4.39 19.81 3.50
C ALA A 364 -4.75 19.46 2.05
N ILE A 365 -4.86 18.18 1.72
CA ILE A 365 -5.31 17.70 0.39
C ILE A 365 -6.73 18.19 0.09
N ASN A 366 -7.69 17.94 1.01
CA ASN A 366 -9.10 18.26 0.80
C ASN A 366 -9.30 19.76 0.59
N ARG A 367 -8.66 20.61 1.39
CA ARG A 367 -8.63 22.07 1.18
C ARG A 367 -8.04 22.44 -0.18
N THR A 368 -6.86 21.94 -0.51
CA THR A 368 -6.16 22.31 -1.75
C THR A 368 -6.94 21.96 -3.02
N LEU A 369 -7.77 20.90 -3.00
CA LEU A 369 -8.61 20.53 -4.15
C LEU A 369 -9.90 21.35 -4.27
N HIS A 370 -10.47 21.85 -3.16
CA HIS A 370 -11.79 22.49 -3.14
C HIS A 370 -11.78 24.01 -2.86
N ASP A 371 -10.72 24.54 -2.24
CA ASP A 371 -10.56 25.97 -1.97
C ASP A 371 -10.22 26.73 -3.26
N THR A 372 -10.95 27.83 -3.51
CA THR A 372 -10.77 28.65 -4.71
C THR A 372 -9.37 29.30 -4.75
N PRO A 373 -8.61 29.18 -5.86
CA PRO A 373 -7.31 29.81 -6.01
C PRO A 373 -7.38 31.34 -5.82
N GLY A 374 -6.66 31.85 -4.82
CA GLY A 374 -6.64 33.27 -4.43
C GLY A 374 -6.91 33.51 -2.94
N THR A 375 -7.54 32.55 -2.25
CA THR A 375 -7.82 32.64 -0.81
C THR A 375 -6.58 32.26 0.02
N SER A 376 -5.64 33.20 0.18
CA SER A 376 -4.41 32.93 0.96
C SER A 376 -4.70 32.85 2.46
N ILE A 377 -4.38 31.71 3.08
CA ILE A 377 -4.52 31.51 4.54
C ILE A 377 -3.17 31.14 5.16
N PHE A 378 -2.30 32.16 5.27
CA PHE A 378 -1.26 32.22 6.31
C PHE A 378 -1.76 32.98 7.55
N ASN A 379 -3.03 32.78 7.91
CA ASN A 379 -3.57 33.21 9.20
C ASN A 379 -3.43 32.07 10.20
N ALA A 380 -2.24 31.97 10.82
CA ALA A 380 -2.08 31.20 12.04
C ALA A 380 -3.03 31.77 13.13
N PRO A 381 -3.60 30.94 14.02
CA PRO A 381 -4.43 31.45 15.11
C PRO A 381 -3.62 32.37 16.01
N THR A 382 -3.93 33.67 15.99
CA THR A 382 -3.34 34.61 16.96
C THR A 382 -3.79 34.22 18.37
N PRO A 383 -2.87 34.06 19.34
CA PRO A 383 -3.27 33.80 20.72
C PRO A 383 -4.11 34.97 21.25
N PRO A 384 -5.13 34.71 22.09
CA PRO A 384 -6.06 35.74 22.55
C PRO A 384 -5.31 36.84 23.30
N SER A 385 -5.36 38.06 22.78
CA SER A 385 -4.65 39.20 23.35
C SER A 385 -5.21 39.55 24.74
N THR A 386 -4.43 39.28 25.77
CA THR A 386 -4.71 39.65 27.16
C THR A 386 -4.53 41.16 27.35
N ARG A 387 -5.57 41.93 27.00
CA ARG A 387 -5.61 43.39 27.13
C ARG A 387 -5.32 43.83 28.58
N PRO A 388 -4.19 44.53 28.86
CA PRO A 388 -3.98 45.18 30.14
C PRO A 388 -4.94 46.38 30.28
N SER A 389 -5.42 46.64 31.50
CA SER A 389 -6.26 47.80 31.80
C SER A 389 -5.44 49.10 31.84
N ASP A 390 -6.12 50.22 31.59
CA ASP A 390 -5.50 51.54 31.46
C ASP A 390 -4.67 52.00 32.67
N ARG A 391 -3.49 52.55 32.41
CA ARG A 391 -2.86 53.54 33.30
C ARG A 391 -2.23 54.68 32.48
N ARG A 392 -2.54 55.92 32.86
CA ARG A 392 -2.18 57.14 32.13
C ARG A 392 -0.78 57.67 32.46
N SER A 393 -0.32 58.57 31.56
CA SER A 393 0.68 59.63 31.75
C SER A 393 2.16 59.25 31.56
N PRO A 394 3.02 60.18 31.08
CA PRO A 394 2.76 61.30 30.15
C PRO A 394 3.79 61.40 29.00
N GLN A 395 3.66 62.41 28.14
CA GLN A 395 4.54 62.66 26.98
C GLN A 395 5.92 63.23 27.35
N SER A 396 6.92 62.96 26.51
CA SER A 396 8.07 63.85 26.24
C SER A 396 8.44 63.75 24.74
N ASN A 397 9.19 64.73 24.22
CA ASN A 397 9.29 65.01 22.78
C ASN A 397 10.71 64.86 22.18
N ASN A 398 10.74 64.72 20.85
CA ASN A 398 11.71 65.29 19.89
C ASN A 398 13.09 64.62 19.63
N ILE A 399 13.64 65.07 18.48
CA ILE A 399 14.95 64.81 17.84
C ILE A 399 14.97 63.44 17.11
N ASP A 400 14.98 63.30 15.77
CA ASP A 400 15.51 64.05 14.59
C ASP A 400 16.84 63.46 14.05
N ARG A 401 16.92 63.35 12.70
CA ARG A 401 18.07 62.90 11.85
C ARG A 401 18.45 61.41 11.94
N GLY A 402 18.93 60.77 10.87
CA GLY A 402 18.97 61.23 9.46
C GLY A 402 19.81 60.35 8.51
N ASN A 403 19.17 59.93 7.41
CA ASN A 403 19.64 59.76 6.01
C ASN A 403 21.03 59.16 5.64
N THR A 404 21.12 58.68 4.39
CA THR A 404 22.30 58.26 3.60
C THR A 404 22.94 56.87 3.89
N SER A 405 23.71 56.26 2.98
CA SER A 405 23.35 55.70 1.64
C SER A 405 24.61 55.29 0.84
N GLY A 406 24.57 54.17 0.10
CA GLY A 406 25.25 54.06 -1.21
C GLY A 406 26.26 52.91 -1.46
N HIS A 407 26.46 52.65 -2.76
CA HIS A 407 27.57 51.94 -3.44
C HIS A 407 27.64 50.38 -3.33
N GLN A 408 27.75 49.57 -4.40
CA GLN A 408 28.58 49.50 -5.65
C GLN A 408 29.78 48.53 -5.49
N GLN A 409 30.29 47.79 -6.50
CA GLN A 409 29.83 47.44 -7.87
C GLN A 409 30.67 46.25 -8.42
N GLY A 410 30.21 45.57 -9.47
CA GLY A 410 31.02 44.73 -10.38
C GLY A 410 31.44 43.33 -9.87
N GLY A 411 31.89 42.40 -10.72
CA GLY A 411 31.92 42.39 -12.19
C GLY A 411 33.22 41.79 -12.77
N GLY A 412 33.12 40.72 -13.57
CA GLY A 412 34.27 40.15 -14.29
C GLY A 412 33.99 38.79 -14.95
N SER A 413 34.63 38.54 -16.10
CA SER A 413 34.58 37.26 -16.82
C SER A 413 35.92 36.95 -17.48
N SER A 414 36.20 35.67 -17.73
CA SER A 414 37.06 35.25 -18.85
C SER A 414 36.87 33.76 -19.15
N SER A 415 37.08 33.40 -20.41
CA SER A 415 37.11 32.03 -20.92
C SER A 415 38.56 31.57 -21.12
N PHE A 416 38.79 30.25 -21.19
CA PHE A 416 40.01 29.72 -21.82
C PHE A 416 39.70 28.46 -22.64
N THR A 417 40.46 28.29 -23.72
CA THR A 417 40.30 27.21 -24.71
C THR A 417 41.47 26.23 -24.66
N GLY A 418 41.20 24.95 -24.94
CA GLY A 418 42.19 23.87 -25.08
C GLY A 418 41.64 22.79 -26.01
N ASN A 419 42.50 22.10 -26.77
CA ASN A 419 42.07 21.41 -27.99
C ASN A 419 42.88 20.13 -28.30
N ARG A 420 42.21 19.11 -28.88
CA ARG A 420 42.76 17.88 -29.54
C ARG A 420 43.63 16.93 -28.68
N ASN A 421 43.49 15.60 -28.79
CA ASN A 421 43.77 14.82 -30.01
C ASN A 421 42.94 13.52 -30.12
N GLU A 422 43.09 12.81 -31.25
CA GLU A 422 42.31 11.63 -31.67
C GLU A 422 43.08 10.30 -31.54
N ILE A 423 42.56 9.24 -32.21
CA ILE A 423 43.07 7.86 -32.37
C ILE A 423 42.70 6.92 -31.20
N GLY A 424 42.11 5.74 -31.40
CA GLY A 424 41.59 5.10 -32.62
C GLY A 424 41.81 3.57 -32.65
N GLY A 425 40.75 2.78 -32.85
CA GLY A 425 40.84 1.31 -32.95
C GLY A 425 39.46 0.63 -33.05
N ASP A 426 39.32 -0.36 -33.94
CA ASP A 426 38.08 -1.09 -34.28
C ASP A 426 38.27 -2.63 -34.06
N PHE A 427 37.36 -3.47 -34.56
CA PHE A 427 37.17 -4.92 -34.38
C PHE A 427 36.47 -5.28 -33.04
N GLY A 428 35.49 -6.20 -32.95
CA GLY A 428 35.00 -7.24 -33.88
C GLY A 428 35.32 -8.65 -33.33
N THR A 429 34.47 -9.69 -33.36
CA THR A 429 33.12 -9.89 -33.96
C THR A 429 32.36 -11.11 -33.37
N LYS A 430 31.01 -11.09 -33.43
CA LYS A 430 30.06 -12.21 -33.74
C LYS A 430 29.99 -13.54 -32.91
N ARG A 431 28.74 -13.86 -32.50
CA ARG A 431 28.10 -15.22 -32.37
C ARG A 431 28.60 -16.12 -31.21
N THR A 432 27.88 -17.17 -30.77
CA THR A 432 26.65 -17.84 -31.27
C THR A 432 25.74 -18.33 -30.11
N SER A 433 24.48 -18.67 -30.40
CA SER A 433 23.51 -19.28 -29.47
C SER A 433 23.50 -20.82 -29.51
N THR A 434 23.17 -21.46 -28.38
CA THR A 434 22.68 -22.85 -28.32
C THR A 434 21.39 -22.92 -27.49
N PHE A 435 20.44 -23.74 -27.93
CA PHE A 435 19.30 -24.20 -27.13
C PHE A 435 19.62 -25.61 -26.61
N ASP A 436 19.10 -25.95 -25.43
CA ASP A 436 18.94 -27.33 -24.97
C ASP A 436 17.60 -27.46 -24.22
N SER A 437 17.06 -28.68 -24.09
CA SER A 437 15.68 -28.93 -23.69
C SER A 437 15.56 -30.05 -22.66
N GLY A 438 15.07 -29.74 -21.45
CA GLY A 438 14.85 -30.76 -20.42
C GLY A 438 14.07 -30.28 -19.19
N SER A 439 13.06 -31.08 -18.81
CA SER A 439 12.30 -31.05 -17.54
C SER A 439 11.62 -29.72 -17.13
N VAL A 440 10.28 -29.75 -17.06
CA VAL A 440 9.50 -28.74 -16.33
C VAL A 440 9.56 -29.06 -14.83
N GLN A 441 10.61 -28.59 -14.15
CA GLN A 441 10.49 -28.29 -12.72
C GLN A 441 9.63 -27.03 -12.56
N THR A 442 8.72 -27.01 -11.59
CA THR A 442 8.04 -25.77 -11.20
C THR A 442 9.07 -24.84 -10.56
N SER A 443 9.55 -23.86 -11.34
CA SER A 443 10.54 -22.90 -10.88
C SER A 443 10.01 -22.12 -9.68
N LYS A 444 10.87 -21.98 -8.65
CA LYS A 444 10.65 -20.94 -7.64
C LYS A 444 10.58 -19.58 -8.34
N LEU A 445 9.62 -18.75 -7.94
CA LEU A 445 9.52 -17.38 -8.45
C LEU A 445 10.80 -16.61 -8.05
N PRO A 446 11.41 -15.81 -8.96
CA PRO A 446 12.75 -15.25 -8.74
C PRO A 446 12.84 -14.14 -7.67
N TYR A 447 11.73 -13.75 -7.02
CA TYR A 447 11.66 -12.61 -6.10
C TYR A 447 10.81 -12.89 -4.86
N ASP A 448 11.32 -13.72 -3.93
CA ASP A 448 10.70 -14.00 -2.62
C ASP A 448 10.60 -12.75 -1.71
N TRP A 449 11.35 -11.68 -2.01
CA TRP A 449 11.79 -10.65 -1.06
C TRP A 449 11.13 -9.27 -1.19
N LEU A 450 10.17 -9.07 -2.11
CA LEU A 450 9.27 -7.91 -2.11
C LEU A 450 8.16 -8.01 -1.03
N ALA A 451 8.41 -8.75 0.07
CA ALA A 451 7.41 -9.08 1.06
C ALA A 451 7.26 -7.97 2.13
N TRP A 452 6.11 -7.30 2.15
CA TRP A 452 5.66 -6.51 3.32
C TRP A 452 5.63 -7.40 4.58
N PRO A 453 6.37 -7.07 5.66
CA PRO A 453 6.68 -8.03 6.73
C PRO A 453 5.69 -7.99 7.91
N ILE A 454 4.43 -8.36 7.70
CA ILE A 454 3.42 -8.53 8.79
C ILE A 454 2.94 -9.98 8.94
N PHE A 455 3.60 -10.96 8.30
CA PHE A 455 3.15 -12.37 8.26
C PHE A 455 4.22 -13.39 8.62
N SER A 456 4.77 -13.28 9.84
CA SER A 456 5.42 -14.39 10.53
C SER A 456 4.84 -14.59 11.93
N LYS A 457 3.90 -15.56 12.06
CA LYS A 457 3.77 -16.28 13.33
C LYS A 457 5.08 -17.06 13.54
N PRO A 458 5.58 -17.22 14.79
CA PRO A 458 6.81 -17.95 15.02
C PRO A 458 6.66 -19.41 14.55
N SER A 459 7.53 -19.84 13.65
CA SER A 459 7.65 -21.24 13.26
C SER A 459 8.14 -22.06 14.45
N GLN A 460 7.45 -23.14 14.81
CA GLN A 460 8.01 -24.14 15.70
C GLN A 460 9.14 -24.89 14.96
N ASP A 461 10.28 -25.06 15.63
CA ASP A 461 11.45 -25.75 15.06
C ASP A 461 11.16 -27.25 14.82
N SER A 462 10.88 -27.60 13.56
CA SER A 462 10.92 -29.00 13.12
C SER A 462 12.37 -29.39 12.79
N GLN A 463 13.13 -29.82 13.81
CA GLN A 463 14.48 -30.35 13.61
C GLN A 463 14.45 -31.55 12.64
N THR A 464 15.03 -31.40 11.45
CA THR A 464 15.20 -32.50 10.50
C THR A 464 16.60 -33.09 10.60
N THR A 465 16.69 -34.28 11.18
CA THR A 465 17.93 -35.04 11.34
C THR A 465 18.52 -35.46 9.99
N LYS A 466 19.78 -35.13 9.74
CA LYS A 466 20.52 -35.61 8.55
C LYS A 466 21.02 -37.04 8.77
N SER A 467 20.51 -37.99 7.99
CA SER A 467 21.07 -39.34 7.90
C SER A 467 22.26 -39.37 6.92
N PRO A 468 23.46 -39.86 7.32
CA PRO A 468 24.59 -40.04 6.41
C PRO A 468 24.44 -41.28 5.53
N VAL A 469 25.05 -41.26 4.33
CA VAL A 469 25.22 -42.44 3.48
C VAL A 469 26.44 -43.24 3.94
N THR A 470 26.35 -44.57 3.99
CA THR A 470 27.46 -45.46 4.40
C THR A 470 27.63 -46.67 3.48
N THR A 471 28.88 -46.94 3.11
CA THR A 471 29.36 -48.18 2.48
C THR A 471 30.81 -48.43 2.95
N PRO A 472 31.29 -49.69 3.01
CA PRO A 472 31.34 -50.32 4.33
C PRO A 472 32.74 -50.80 4.76
N ARG A 473 32.88 -51.10 6.06
CA ARG A 473 33.93 -52.03 6.54
C ARG A 473 33.46 -52.88 7.73
N THR A 474 33.97 -54.10 7.78
CA THR A 474 33.53 -55.21 8.64
C THR A 474 34.27 -55.29 9.96
N THR A 475 33.57 -55.58 11.07
CA THR A 475 34.01 -56.59 12.06
C THR A 475 32.90 -57.06 13.03
N THR A 476 32.79 -58.39 13.18
CA THR A 476 32.34 -59.18 14.36
C THR A 476 31.19 -58.71 15.29
N TYR A 477 30.10 -59.50 15.27
CA TYR A 477 29.08 -59.63 16.34
C TYR A 477 29.58 -60.47 17.55
N LYS A 478 29.02 -60.22 18.75
CA LYS A 478 28.39 -61.23 19.66
C LYS A 478 27.60 -60.53 20.82
N PRO A 479 26.68 -61.21 21.56
CA PRO A 479 25.35 -60.63 21.82
C PRO A 479 24.81 -60.77 23.28
N PHE A 480 23.50 -60.49 23.47
CA PHE A 480 22.68 -60.61 24.72
C PHE A 480 22.97 -59.53 25.80
N SER A 481 22.06 -59.18 26.73
CA SER A 481 20.71 -59.71 27.09
C SER A 481 19.84 -58.62 27.79
N LYS A 482 18.52 -58.84 27.85
CA LYS A 482 17.62 -58.38 28.96
C LYS A 482 17.63 -59.46 30.06
N PRO A 483 17.43 -59.18 31.37
CA PRO A 483 16.37 -58.34 31.95
C PRO A 483 16.94 -57.25 32.91
N GLU A 484 16.39 -56.76 34.05
CA GLU A 484 15.23 -57.10 34.90
C GLU A 484 14.66 -55.87 35.67
N LEU A 485 14.51 -55.94 37.00
CA LEU A 485 13.76 -55.04 37.90
C LEU A 485 14.48 -54.87 39.27
N ASN A 486 13.89 -54.04 40.16
CA ASN A 486 14.22 -53.82 41.58
C ASN A 486 15.43 -52.89 41.88
N ALA A 487 15.50 -52.18 43.03
CA ALA A 487 14.48 -51.64 43.95
C ALA A 487 15.14 -50.63 44.94
N ASP A 488 14.30 -49.86 45.64
CA ASP A 488 14.52 -49.21 46.96
C ASP A 488 15.76 -48.32 47.24
N LYS A 489 15.50 -47.06 47.61
CA LYS A 489 15.49 -46.68 49.05
C LYS A 489 14.85 -45.31 49.34
N GLU A 490 14.42 -45.16 50.59
CA GLU A 490 13.54 -44.10 51.08
C GLU A 490 14.28 -42.88 51.67
N SER A 491 13.57 -41.75 51.82
CA SER A 491 13.51 -41.06 53.12
C SER A 491 12.24 -40.19 53.23
N ASN A 492 11.78 -39.97 54.46
CA ASN A 492 10.49 -39.36 54.84
C ASN A 492 10.59 -37.80 54.84
N ASN A 493 9.52 -36.99 55.00
CA ASN A 493 8.33 -37.20 55.83
C ASN A 493 7.14 -36.23 55.51
N SER A 494 5.93 -36.62 55.94
CA SER A 494 4.69 -35.82 56.17
C SER A 494 4.08 -34.95 55.04
N GLY A 495 2.78 -35.01 54.69
CA GLY A 495 1.77 -36.06 54.96
C GLY A 495 0.37 -35.58 55.43
N THR A 496 -0.49 -35.09 54.53
CA THR A 496 -1.96 -34.99 54.72
C THR A 496 -2.74 -35.02 53.39
N GLY A 497 -3.73 -35.91 53.24
CA GLY A 497 -4.85 -35.79 52.27
C GLY A 497 -4.63 -36.23 50.80
N PRO A 498 -5.38 -37.24 50.27
CA PRO A 498 -5.26 -37.75 48.88
C PRO A 498 -6.57 -37.60 48.03
N PRO A 499 -6.69 -38.14 46.79
CA PRO A 499 -5.85 -37.89 45.59
C PRO A 499 -6.60 -37.80 44.22
N GLN A 500 -6.00 -37.12 43.22
CA GLN A 500 -6.09 -37.40 41.74
C GLN A 500 -7.50 -37.50 41.05
N THR A 501 -7.73 -37.70 39.73
CA THR A 501 -6.91 -38.02 38.52
C THR A 501 -7.36 -37.28 37.23
N SER A 502 -6.41 -37.13 36.29
CA SER A 502 -6.50 -37.20 34.80
C SER A 502 -7.64 -36.60 33.93
N LYS A 503 -7.23 -36.00 32.80
CA LYS A 503 -7.99 -35.91 31.52
C LYS A 503 -8.07 -37.27 30.80
N PRO A 504 -9.05 -37.44 29.89
CA PRO A 504 -8.81 -37.85 28.48
C PRO A 504 -9.38 -36.76 27.51
N SER A 505 -9.16 -36.65 26.18
CA SER A 505 -9.03 -37.59 25.04
C SER A 505 -10.31 -38.42 24.76
N TYR A 506 -10.73 -38.75 23.54
CA TYR A 506 -10.02 -39.00 22.27
C TYR A 506 -10.81 -38.58 21.00
N ASP A 507 -10.19 -38.79 19.84
CA ASP A 507 -10.68 -39.04 18.46
C ASP A 507 -12.17 -39.38 18.18
N TRP A 508 -12.61 -39.23 16.92
CA TRP A 508 -12.75 -40.35 15.95
C TRP A 508 -13.21 -39.91 14.54
N LEU A 509 -12.96 -40.77 13.55
CA LEU A 509 -13.14 -40.57 12.11
C LEU A 509 -14.21 -41.51 11.54
N SER A 510 -14.59 -41.26 10.27
CA SER A 510 -15.24 -42.18 9.30
C SER A 510 -16.78 -42.28 9.23
N TRP A 511 -17.25 -42.62 8.01
CA TRP A 511 -18.65 -42.80 7.58
C TRP A 511 -19.09 -44.27 7.68
N PRO A 512 -20.39 -44.59 7.48
CA PRO A 512 -20.72 -45.29 6.23
C PRO A 512 -22.05 -44.87 5.54
N ILE A 513 -22.26 -45.41 4.33
CA ILE A 513 -23.44 -45.26 3.45
C ILE A 513 -24.23 -46.58 3.45
N PHE A 514 -25.58 -46.58 3.33
CA PHE A 514 -26.31 -47.54 2.44
C PHE A 514 -27.80 -47.17 2.16
N ASN A 515 -28.33 -47.69 1.04
CA ASN A 515 -29.63 -47.39 0.42
C ASN A 515 -30.83 -48.25 0.87
N LYS A 516 -32.07 -47.71 0.71
CA LYS A 516 -33.18 -48.18 -0.19
C LYS A 516 -34.39 -47.21 -0.07
N GLN A 517 -35.05 -46.75 -1.15
CA GLN A 517 -36.02 -47.40 -2.07
C GLN A 517 -37.32 -47.90 -1.38
N SER A 518 -38.54 -47.70 -1.91
CA SER A 518 -39.03 -46.96 -3.12
C SER A 518 -40.59 -46.96 -3.21
N GLN A 519 -41.18 -46.23 -4.19
CA GLN A 519 -42.55 -46.39 -4.75
C GLN A 519 -43.76 -45.91 -3.87
N ASP A 520 -44.92 -45.46 -4.39
CA ASP A 520 -45.33 -44.95 -5.73
C ASP A 520 -46.64 -44.11 -5.67
N SER A 521 -47.22 -43.74 -6.84
CA SER A 521 -48.52 -43.04 -7.12
C SER A 521 -48.48 -41.49 -7.06
N GLN A 522 -48.85 -40.71 -8.09
CA GLN A 522 -50.10 -40.57 -8.89
C GLN A 522 -51.21 -39.75 -8.15
N THR A 523 -51.92 -38.76 -8.74
CA THR A 523 -52.04 -38.35 -10.16
C THR A 523 -52.56 -36.90 -10.38
N THR A 524 -52.27 -36.33 -11.56
CA THR A 524 -53.05 -35.36 -12.38
C THR A 524 -53.38 -33.89 -11.98
N LYS A 525 -52.88 -32.98 -12.84
CA LYS A 525 -53.59 -31.91 -13.63
C LYS A 525 -54.06 -30.58 -12.98
N SER A 526 -53.45 -29.51 -13.49
CA SER A 526 -54.00 -28.16 -13.74
C SER A 526 -54.91 -28.14 -15.01
N PRO A 527 -55.46 -26.99 -15.49
CA PRO A 527 -55.51 -25.63 -14.89
C PRO A 527 -56.91 -24.98 -14.89
N VAL A 528 -56.99 -23.79 -14.25
CA VAL A 528 -57.71 -22.60 -14.76
C VAL A 528 -56.74 -21.42 -14.61
#